data_AF-A0A9D4B0M2-F1
#
_entry.id   AF-A0A9D4B0M2-F1
#
_cell.length_a   1.000
_cell.length_b   1.000
_cell.length_c   1.000
_cell.angle_alpha   90.00
_cell.angle_beta   90.00
_cell.angle_gamma   90.00
#
_symmetry.space_group_name_H-M   'P 1'
#
loop_
_entity.id
_entity.type
_entity.pdbx_description
1 polymer ?
#
loop_
_entity_poly.entity_id
_entity_poly.type
_entity_poly.pdbx_seq_one_letter_code
_entity_poly.pdbx_strand_id
1 'polypeptide(L)'
;VTFQCQTETSQIKEPLKRCKGVFLRGNNSEFCSFMNSTLVNLETMCAEDRAVSLQEVARPFGSFLNSSTLSAGGKESEGEVASAVTFLLQSVELAALTAALKSPENMTQTVTTESMAIQTLLVVPAAGPCDEVFRLRAQEETMDIHCDTVTRAATE
;
A
#
# COMPACT_ATOMS: atom_id res chain seq x y z
N VAL A 1 -6.83 19.58 -3.21
CA VAL A 1 -6.00 18.86 -4.20
C VAL A 1 -6.67 17.52 -4.42
N THR A 2 -7.16 17.23 -5.63
CA THR A 2 -7.71 15.90 -5.92
C THR A 2 -6.53 14.99 -6.22
N PHE A 3 -6.13 14.18 -5.24
CA PHE A 3 -5.10 13.16 -5.45
C PHE A 3 -5.75 12.00 -6.20
N GLN A 4 -5.50 11.91 -7.51
CA GLN A 4 -5.77 10.69 -8.26
C GLN A 4 -4.59 9.75 -8.05
N CYS A 5 -4.84 8.51 -7.60
CA CYS A 5 -3.80 7.50 -7.52
C CYS A 5 -3.09 7.39 -8.87
N GLN A 6 -1.81 7.76 -8.91
CA GLN A 6 -1.01 7.55 -10.10
C GLN A 6 -0.60 6.07 -10.15
N THR A 7 -1.43 5.23 -10.76
CA THR A 7 -1.04 3.86 -11.19
C THR A 7 0.02 3.88 -12.29
N GLU A 8 0.42 5.07 -12.73
CA GLU A 8 1.35 5.32 -13.82
C GLU A 8 2.84 5.32 -13.44
N THR A 9 3.19 5.03 -12.19
CA THR A 9 4.59 4.92 -11.78
C THR A 9 5.27 3.77 -12.52
N SER A 10 6.55 3.94 -12.87
CA SER A 10 7.34 2.90 -13.56
C SER A 10 7.35 1.57 -12.80
N GLN A 11 7.25 1.65 -11.48
CA GLN A 11 7.27 0.52 -10.55
C GLN A 11 6.00 -0.34 -10.64
N ILE A 12 4.86 0.26 -11.00
CA ILE A 12 3.60 -0.45 -11.30
C ILE A 12 3.59 -0.96 -12.75
N LYS A 13 4.06 -0.15 -13.70
CA LYS A 13 4.00 -0.43 -15.15
C LYS A 13 4.83 -1.65 -15.57
N GLU A 14 6.01 -1.86 -15.02
CA GLU A 14 6.89 -2.96 -15.43
C GLU A 14 6.36 -4.36 -15.09
N PRO A 15 5.98 -4.66 -13.84
CA PRO A 15 5.44 -5.98 -13.54
C PRO A 15 4.07 -6.20 -14.20
N LEU A 16 3.28 -5.15 -14.47
CA LEU A 16 2.06 -5.26 -15.29
C LEU A 16 2.35 -5.66 -16.75
N LYS A 17 3.38 -5.07 -17.36
CA LYS A 17 3.81 -5.44 -18.73
C LYS A 17 4.22 -6.90 -18.83
N ARG A 18 4.90 -7.43 -17.80
CA ARG A 18 5.32 -8.84 -17.74
C ARG A 18 4.10 -9.78 -17.77
N CYS A 19 3.02 -9.41 -17.08
CA CYS A 19 1.81 -10.21 -17.03
C CYS A 19 0.84 -9.99 -18.20
N LYS A 20 0.98 -8.91 -18.97
CA LYS A 20 0.14 -8.61 -20.13
C LYS A 20 0.05 -9.76 -21.15
N GLY A 21 1.17 -10.45 -21.41
CA GLY A 21 1.19 -11.61 -22.30
C GLY A 21 0.51 -12.87 -21.74
N VAL A 22 0.48 -13.01 -20.42
CA VAL A 22 -0.16 -14.13 -19.71
C VAL A 22 -1.67 -13.94 -19.65
N PHE A 23 -2.14 -12.72 -19.37
CA PHE A 23 -3.57 -12.37 -19.37
C PHE A 23 -4.23 -12.58 -20.74
N LEU A 24 -3.54 -12.20 -21.82
CA LEU A 24 -4.06 -12.36 -23.19
C LEU A 24 -4.10 -13.83 -23.65
N ARG A 25 -3.29 -14.71 -23.04
CA ARG A 25 -3.24 -16.14 -23.37
C ARG A 25 -4.18 -17.01 -22.52
N GLY A 26 -4.85 -16.43 -21.51
CA GLY A 26 -5.70 -17.18 -20.58
C GLY A 26 -4.93 -18.23 -19.76
N ASN A 27 -3.63 -18.00 -19.51
CA ASN A 27 -2.78 -18.94 -18.79
C ASN A 27 -2.79 -18.63 -17.29
N ASN A 28 -2.92 -19.66 -16.44
CA ASN A 28 -3.05 -19.51 -14.99
C ASN A 28 -1.68 -19.43 -14.30
N SER A 29 -0.99 -18.30 -14.41
CA SER A 29 0.15 -18.00 -13.53
C SER A 29 -0.37 -17.43 -12.22
N GLU A 30 0.07 -18.01 -11.10
CA GLU A 30 -0.23 -17.52 -9.75
C GLU A 30 0.33 -16.11 -9.56
N PHE A 31 1.56 -15.85 -10.03
CA PHE A 31 2.16 -14.51 -10.05
C PHE A 31 1.33 -13.48 -10.84
N CYS A 32 0.84 -13.81 -12.02
CA CYS A 32 0.05 -12.83 -12.78
C CYS A 32 -1.37 -12.68 -12.24
N SER A 33 -1.99 -13.74 -11.72
CA SER A 33 -3.24 -13.61 -10.96
C SER A 33 -3.04 -12.66 -9.78
N PHE A 34 -1.91 -12.78 -9.09
CA PHE A 34 -1.55 -11.91 -7.97
C PHE A 34 -1.47 -10.44 -8.36
N MET A 35 -0.75 -10.16 -9.44
CA MET A 35 -0.58 -8.80 -9.95
C MET A 35 -1.92 -8.20 -10.36
N ASN A 36 -2.79 -8.98 -11.01
CA ASN A 36 -4.09 -8.50 -11.46
C ASN A 36 -5.03 -8.17 -10.31
N SER A 37 -5.18 -9.09 -9.34
CA SER A 37 -6.05 -8.88 -8.18
C SER A 37 -5.60 -7.66 -7.36
N THR A 38 -4.30 -7.50 -7.17
CA THR A 38 -3.72 -6.35 -6.47
C THR A 38 -3.99 -5.04 -7.23
N LEU A 39 -3.83 -5.03 -8.57
CA LEU A 39 -4.16 -3.87 -9.39
C LEU A 39 -5.65 -3.50 -9.30
N VAL A 40 -6.56 -4.48 -9.45
CA VAL A 40 -8.01 -4.23 -9.39
C VAL A 40 -8.43 -3.65 -8.05
N ASN A 41 -7.87 -4.15 -6.94
CA ASN A 41 -8.12 -3.59 -5.62
C ASN A 41 -7.65 -2.14 -5.54
N LEU A 42 -6.43 -1.85 -6.01
CA LEU A 42 -5.90 -0.49 -6.06
C LEU A 42 -6.80 0.43 -6.89
N GLU A 43 -7.11 0.07 -8.14
CA GLU A 43 -7.96 0.85 -9.04
C GLU A 43 -9.33 1.13 -8.43
N THR A 44 -9.93 0.14 -7.76
CA THR A 44 -11.22 0.30 -7.08
C THR A 44 -11.13 1.37 -5.98
N MET A 45 -10.14 1.29 -5.09
CA MET A 45 -9.95 2.28 -4.01
C MET A 45 -9.68 3.69 -4.54
N CYS A 46 -9.01 3.77 -5.68
CA CYS A 46 -8.66 5.02 -6.33
C CYS A 46 -9.87 5.67 -7.01
N ALA A 47 -10.76 4.87 -7.61
CA ALA A 47 -11.96 5.33 -8.29
C ALA A 47 -13.11 5.72 -7.34
N GLU A 48 -13.09 5.26 -6.08
CA GLU A 48 -14.14 5.63 -5.12
C GLU A 48 -14.08 7.12 -4.74
N ASP A 49 -15.08 7.91 -5.10
CA ASP A 49 -15.14 9.34 -4.74
C ASP A 49 -15.42 9.61 -3.25
N ARG A 50 -15.87 8.60 -2.51
CA ARG A 50 -16.13 8.70 -1.06
C ARG A 50 -14.86 8.52 -0.24
N ALA A 51 -14.93 8.94 1.02
CA ALA A 51 -13.93 8.54 2.01
C ALA A 51 -13.92 7.01 2.15
N VAL A 52 -12.73 6.43 2.00
CA VAL A 52 -12.44 5.00 2.18
C VAL A 52 -11.70 4.85 3.50
N SER A 53 -12.14 3.94 4.35
CA SER A 53 -11.45 3.65 5.61
C SER A 53 -10.18 2.82 5.39
N LEU A 54 -9.19 2.93 6.29
CA LEU A 54 -8.03 2.03 6.25
C LEU A 54 -8.42 0.55 6.36
N GLN A 55 -9.56 0.23 6.98
CA GLN A 55 -10.05 -1.15 7.05
C GLN A 55 -10.48 -1.69 5.68
N GLU A 56 -11.10 -0.84 4.84
CA GLU A 56 -11.45 -1.19 3.46
C GLU A 56 -10.20 -1.34 2.59
N VAL A 57 -9.14 -0.58 2.86
CA VAL A 57 -7.82 -0.77 2.25
C VAL A 57 -7.19 -2.09 2.70
N ALA A 58 -7.15 -2.36 4.01
CA ALA A 58 -6.41 -3.51 4.56
C ALA A 58 -7.05 -4.87 4.24
N ARG A 59 -8.38 -4.95 4.15
CA ARG A 59 -9.09 -6.22 3.91
C ARG A 59 -8.65 -6.99 2.65
N PRO A 60 -8.68 -6.38 1.44
CA PRO A 60 -8.29 -7.09 0.23
C PRO A 60 -6.83 -7.53 0.26
N PHE A 61 -5.92 -6.67 0.72
CA PHE A 61 -4.48 -7.00 0.78
C PHE A 61 -4.15 -8.01 1.89
N GLY A 62 -4.80 -7.93 3.05
CA GLY A 62 -4.62 -8.88 4.16
C GLY A 62 -5.13 -10.27 3.84
N SER A 63 -6.34 -10.38 3.25
CA SER A 63 -6.87 -11.66 2.73
C SER A 63 -5.88 -12.30 1.75
N PHE A 64 -5.19 -11.46 0.99
CA PHE A 64 -4.27 -11.89 -0.03
C PHE A 64 -2.90 -12.34 0.50
N LEU A 65 -2.37 -11.66 1.52
CA LEU A 65 -1.20 -12.12 2.29
C LEU A 65 -1.47 -13.45 3.02
N ASN A 66 -2.71 -13.68 3.44
CA ASN A 66 -3.15 -14.95 4.02
C ASN A 66 -3.33 -16.08 3.00
N SER A 67 -3.28 -15.77 1.70
CA SER A 67 -3.45 -16.77 0.66
C SER A 67 -2.16 -17.55 0.43
N SER A 68 -2.29 -18.84 0.11
CA SER A 68 -1.18 -19.74 -0.22
C SER A 68 -0.43 -19.36 -1.50
N THR A 69 -0.91 -18.37 -2.26
CA THR A 69 -0.39 -17.92 -3.54
C THR A 69 1.07 -17.44 -3.47
N LEU A 70 1.54 -16.98 -2.31
CA LEU A 70 2.94 -16.59 -2.09
C LEU A 70 3.73 -17.56 -1.18
N SER A 71 3.05 -18.34 -0.34
CA SER A 71 3.66 -19.01 0.81
C SER A 71 3.93 -20.51 0.64
N ALA A 72 3.63 -21.11 -0.51
CA ALA A 72 3.77 -22.56 -0.68
C ALA A 72 4.35 -22.98 -2.04
N GLY A 73 5.68 -23.00 -2.18
CA GLY A 73 6.37 -23.89 -3.13
C GLY A 73 5.95 -23.77 -4.61
N GLY A 74 5.50 -22.59 -5.04
CA GLY A 74 5.17 -22.32 -6.44
C GLY A 74 6.39 -22.44 -7.36
N LYS A 75 6.15 -22.57 -8.66
CA LYS A 75 7.23 -22.60 -9.69
C LYS A 75 7.89 -21.22 -9.92
N GLU A 76 7.49 -20.23 -9.14
CA GLU A 76 7.91 -18.84 -9.29
C GLU A 76 9.34 -18.65 -8.76
N SER A 77 10.15 -17.88 -9.48
CA SER A 77 11.50 -17.53 -9.10
C SER A 77 11.53 -16.55 -7.92
N GLU A 78 12.65 -16.51 -7.18
CA GLU A 78 12.87 -15.50 -6.13
C GLU A 78 12.64 -14.06 -6.65
N GLY A 79 13.02 -13.79 -7.90
CA GLY A 79 12.80 -12.50 -8.54
C GLY A 79 11.32 -12.18 -8.82
N GLU A 80 10.50 -13.18 -9.12
CA GLU A 80 9.04 -13.03 -9.28
C GLU A 80 8.37 -12.77 -7.94
N VAL A 81 8.75 -13.51 -6.90
CA VAL A 81 8.26 -13.29 -5.54
C VAL A 81 8.62 -11.89 -5.04
N ALA A 82 9.88 -11.47 -5.19
CA ALA A 82 10.32 -10.13 -4.82
C ALA A 82 9.53 -9.05 -5.57
N SER A 83 9.35 -9.21 -6.89
CA SER A 83 8.56 -8.27 -7.70
C SER A 83 7.10 -8.17 -7.24
N ALA A 84 6.48 -9.31 -6.92
CA ALA A 84 5.10 -9.37 -6.43
C ALA A 84 4.95 -8.68 -5.07
N VAL A 85 5.82 -8.98 -4.12
CA VAL A 85 5.80 -8.37 -2.79
C VAL A 85 6.05 -6.86 -2.88
N THR A 86 7.01 -6.42 -3.70
CA THR A 86 7.24 -4.98 -3.94
C THR A 86 6.00 -4.31 -4.51
N PHE A 87 5.33 -4.91 -5.50
CA PHE A 87 4.12 -4.36 -6.08
C PHE A 87 2.97 -4.25 -5.07
N LEU A 88 2.82 -5.26 -4.21
CA LEU A 88 1.83 -5.26 -3.14
C LEU A 88 2.07 -4.12 -2.14
N LEU A 89 3.31 -3.97 -1.65
CA LEU A 89 3.66 -2.92 -0.69
C LEU A 89 3.37 -1.52 -1.25
N GLN A 90 3.72 -1.28 -2.52
CA GLN A 90 3.45 -0.01 -3.20
C GLN A 90 1.95 0.24 -3.40
N SER A 91 1.19 -0.81 -3.70
CA SER A 91 -0.26 -0.70 -3.85
C SER A 91 -0.94 -0.37 -2.52
N VAL A 92 -0.48 -1.00 -1.42
CA VAL A 92 -0.95 -0.69 -0.06
C VAL A 92 -0.60 0.75 0.32
N GLU A 93 0.63 1.19 0.07
CA GLU A 93 1.09 2.56 0.34
C GLU A 93 0.20 3.59 -0.37
N LEU A 94 -0.03 3.42 -1.68
CA LEU A 94 -0.81 4.36 -2.47
C LEU A 94 -2.29 4.39 -2.05
N ALA A 95 -2.87 3.22 -1.76
CA ALA A 95 -4.24 3.12 -1.29
C ALA A 95 -4.43 3.75 0.09
N ALA A 96 -3.51 3.50 1.03
CA ALA A 96 -3.52 4.08 2.36
C ALA A 96 -3.35 5.61 2.32
N LEU A 97 -2.43 6.11 1.50
CA LEU A 97 -2.25 7.55 1.28
C LEU A 97 -3.53 8.19 0.73
N THR A 98 -4.16 7.55 -0.25
CA THR A 98 -5.41 8.04 -0.86
C THR A 98 -6.54 8.09 0.17
N ALA A 99 -6.69 7.05 0.99
CA ALA A 99 -7.67 7.00 2.07
C ALA A 99 -7.46 8.14 3.08
N ALA A 100 -6.21 8.36 3.51
CA ALA A 100 -5.86 9.44 4.43
C ALA A 100 -6.15 10.82 3.86
N LEU A 101 -5.79 11.07 2.59
CA LEU A 101 -6.04 12.35 1.92
C LEU A 101 -7.54 12.66 1.72
N LYS A 102 -8.38 11.61 1.60
CA LYS A 102 -9.83 11.75 1.49
C LYS A 102 -10.54 11.94 2.84
N SER A 103 -9.83 11.73 3.95
CA SER A 103 -10.35 11.89 5.33
C SER A 103 -9.41 12.73 6.21
N PRO A 104 -9.09 13.97 5.80
CA PRO A 104 -8.11 14.81 6.50
C PRO A 104 -8.51 15.19 7.93
N GLU A 105 -9.80 15.08 8.28
CA GLU A 105 -10.29 15.22 9.65
C GLU A 105 -9.75 14.14 10.60
N ASN A 106 -9.39 12.98 10.07
CA ASN A 106 -8.79 11.89 10.82
C ASN A 106 -7.27 11.99 10.74
N MET A 107 -6.71 12.90 11.54
CA MET A 107 -5.27 13.21 11.56
C MET A 107 -4.39 11.97 11.75
N THR A 108 -4.81 11.04 12.60
CA THR A 108 -4.16 9.73 12.77
C THR A 108 -5.18 8.63 12.52
N GLN A 109 -4.80 7.64 11.71
CA GLN A 109 -5.61 6.45 11.48
C GLN A 109 -4.74 5.21 11.65
N THR A 110 -5.30 4.14 12.21
CA THR A 110 -4.60 2.87 12.40
C THR A 110 -5.56 1.73 12.13
N VAL A 111 -5.10 0.73 11.40
CA VAL A 111 -5.75 -0.57 11.29
C VAL A 111 -4.72 -1.66 11.48
N THR A 112 -5.11 -2.71 12.18
CA THR A 112 -4.31 -3.92 12.33
C THR A 112 -5.20 -5.09 11.97
N THR A 113 -4.72 -5.94 11.07
CA THR A 113 -5.30 -7.23 10.73
C THR A 113 -4.36 -8.33 11.21
N GLU A 114 -4.72 -9.59 10.96
CA GLU A 114 -3.86 -10.74 11.26
C GLU A 114 -2.47 -10.64 10.60
N SER A 115 -2.41 -10.06 9.40
CA SER A 115 -1.22 -10.11 8.54
C SER A 115 -0.66 -8.76 8.11
N MET A 116 -1.27 -7.66 8.54
CA MET A 116 -0.74 -6.32 8.26
C MET A 116 -1.20 -5.30 9.29
N ALA A 117 -0.36 -4.28 9.50
CA ALA A 117 -0.75 -3.04 10.16
C ALA A 117 -0.52 -1.88 9.21
N ILE A 118 -1.48 -0.95 9.13
CA ILE A 118 -1.36 0.29 8.37
C ILE A 118 -1.64 1.43 9.35
N GLN A 119 -0.77 2.43 9.36
CA GLN A 119 -0.97 3.67 10.08
C GLN A 119 -0.74 4.84 9.13
N THR A 120 -1.54 5.89 9.27
CA THR A 120 -1.35 7.15 8.54
C THR A 120 -1.40 8.31 9.52
N LEU A 121 -0.57 9.33 9.28
CA LEU A 121 -0.49 10.54 10.07
C LEU A 121 -0.42 11.76 9.16
N LEU A 122 -1.31 12.72 9.38
CA LEU A 122 -1.29 14.02 8.72
C LEU A 122 -0.48 15.00 9.58
N VAL A 123 0.73 15.33 9.12
CA VAL A 123 1.59 16.30 9.80
C VAL A 123 1.24 17.73 9.37
N VAL A 124 0.89 18.60 10.33
CA VAL A 124 0.54 20.01 10.08
C VAL A 124 1.67 20.92 10.59
N PRO A 125 2.44 21.59 9.71
CA PRO A 125 3.63 22.37 10.10
C PRO A 125 3.36 23.57 11.02
N ALA A 126 2.13 24.10 11.05
CA ALA A 126 1.79 25.33 11.75
C ALA A 126 1.49 25.14 13.27
N ALA A 127 1.51 23.91 13.78
CA ALA A 127 1.08 23.60 15.15
C ALA A 127 2.20 23.70 16.22
N GLY A 128 3.41 24.12 15.85
CA GLY A 128 4.57 24.17 16.76
C GLY A 128 5.54 22.99 16.55
N PRO A 129 6.59 22.86 17.39
CA PRO A 129 7.49 21.70 17.33
C PRO A 129 6.69 20.41 17.52
N CYS A 130 6.85 19.49 16.57
CA CYS A 130 6.09 18.24 16.55
C CYS A 130 6.80 17.23 17.47
N ASP A 131 6.32 17.16 18.71
CA ASP A 131 6.74 16.16 19.72
C ASP A 131 6.15 14.76 19.43
N GLU A 132 5.36 14.62 18.36
CA GLU A 132 4.72 13.37 17.99
C GLU A 132 5.72 12.40 17.34
N VAL A 133 5.74 11.18 17.86
CA VAL A 133 6.42 10.04 17.21
C VAL A 133 5.34 9.23 16.52
N PHE A 134 5.43 9.14 15.19
CA PHE A 134 4.64 8.20 14.41
C PHE A 134 5.14 6.79 14.71
N ARG A 135 4.38 6.05 15.53
CA ARG A 135 4.74 4.71 15.98
C ARG A 135 3.81 3.66 15.36
N LEU A 136 4.31 2.97 14.35
CA LEU A 136 3.66 1.80 13.78
C LEU A 136 4.05 0.57 14.61
N ARG A 137 3.04 -0.20 15.04
CA ARG A 137 3.24 -1.49 15.72
C ARG A 137 2.61 -2.60 14.90
N ALA A 138 3.34 -3.68 14.70
CA ALA A 138 2.85 -4.88 14.05
C ALA A 138 3.37 -6.10 14.82
N GLN A 139 2.48 -6.84 15.48
CA GLN A 139 2.85 -7.94 16.37
C GLN A 139 3.88 -7.48 17.43
N GLU A 140 5.08 -8.07 17.45
CA GLU A 140 6.18 -7.72 18.36
C GLU A 140 7.14 -6.66 17.78
N GLU A 141 6.90 -6.24 16.54
CA GLU A 141 7.73 -5.27 15.82
C GLU A 141 7.20 -3.84 15.99
N THR A 142 8.13 -2.88 16.08
CA THR A 142 7.81 -1.45 16.18
C THR A 142 8.70 -0.61 15.27
N MET A 143 8.11 0.35 14.59
CA MET A 143 8.80 1.37 13.81
C MET A 143 8.39 2.75 14.31
N ASP A 144 9.38 3.56 14.65
CA ASP A 144 9.22 4.93 15.13
C ASP A 144 9.76 5.91 14.09
N ILE A 145 8.94 6.86 13.66
CA ILE A 145 9.31 7.95 12.76
C ILE A 145 9.03 9.27 13.47
N HIS A 146 10.07 10.09 13.64
CA HIS A 146 9.92 11.40 14.26
C HIS A 146 9.45 12.43 13.24
N CYS A 147 8.61 13.39 13.65
CA CYS A 147 8.11 14.43 12.73
C CYS A 147 9.22 15.31 12.12
N ASP A 148 10.33 15.51 12.85
CA ASP A 148 11.51 16.24 12.36
C ASP A 148 12.20 15.52 11.18
N THR A 149 11.96 14.22 11.02
CA THR A 149 12.41 13.43 9.87
C THR A 149 11.60 13.76 8.61
N VAL A 150 10.33 14.15 8.77
CA VAL A 150 9.37 14.38 7.66
C VAL A 150 9.29 15.86 7.28
N THR A 151 9.39 16.74 8.26
CA THR A 151 9.45 18.18 8.01
C THR A 151 10.81 18.53 7.42
N ARG A 152 10.82 19.15 6.22
CA ARG A 152 12.05 19.71 5.64
C ARG A 152 12.75 20.51 6.74
N ALA A 153 14.01 20.18 7.03
CA ALA A 153 14.88 21.10 7.74
C ALA A 153 14.72 22.47 7.09
N ALA A 154 14.47 23.51 7.90
CA ALA A 154 14.49 24.87 7.41
C ALA A 154 15.83 25.04 6.68
N THR A 155 15.78 25.21 5.36
CA THR A 155 16.94 25.69 4.61
C THR A 155 17.30 27.02 5.23
N GLU A 156 18.44 27.04 5.95
CA GLU A 156 19.12 28.25 6.40
C GLU A 156 19.49 29.16 5.22
#